data_AF-A0A6J7HS31-F1
#
_entry.id   AF-A0A6J7HS31-F1
#
_cell.length_a   1.000
_cell.length_b   1.000
_cell.length_c   1.000
_cell.angle_alpha   90.00
_cell.angle_beta   90.00
_cell.angle_gamma   90.00
#
_symmetry.space_group_name_H-M   'P 1'
#
loop_
_entity.id
_entity.type
_entity.pdbx_description
1 polymer ?
#
loop_
_entity_poly.entity_id
_entity_poly.type
_entity_poly.pdbx_seq_one_letter_code
_entity_poly.pdbx_strand_id
1 'polypeptide(L)' 'MAKAKASAAAKGAAAASLQVHGAIGYTVEYDLHLYMKRSWALAGEFGDAEFHRRRVSAELLYR' A
#
# COMPACT_ATOMS: atom_id res chain seq x y z
N MET A 1 -1.94 13.58 -2.29
CA MET A 1 -1.76 12.93 -0.97
C MET A 1 -2.55 11.62 -0.79
N ALA A 2 -3.81 11.53 -1.23
CA ALA A 2 -4.65 10.34 -1.02
C ALA A 2 -3.97 9.01 -1.39
N LYS A 3 -3.39 8.92 -2.60
CA LYS A 3 -2.68 7.73 -3.08
C LYS A 3 -1.57 7.26 -2.13
N ALA A 4 -0.64 8.16 -1.78
CA ALA A 4 0.47 7.83 -0.88
C ALA A 4 0.00 7.31 0.49
N LYS A 5 -1.04 7.95 1.06
CA LYS A 5 -1.62 7.52 2.35
C LYS A 5 -2.34 6.17 2.23
N ALA A 6 -3.16 6.00 1.18
CA ALA A 6 -3.91 4.76 0.95
C ALA A 6 -2.97 3.57 0.71
N SER A 7 -1.91 3.74 -0.10
CA SER A 7 -0.91 2.68 -0.30
C SER A 7 -0.18 2.31 0.99
N ALA A 8 0.15 3.28 1.84
CA ALA A 8 0.79 3.00 3.14
C ALA A 8 -0.15 2.24 4.07
N ALA A 9 -1.41 2.67 4.16
CA ALA A 9 -2.44 2.01 4.97
C ALA A 9 -2.71 0.57 4.49
N ALA A 10 -2.85 0.36 3.19
CA ALA A 10 -3.10 -0.96 2.61
C ALA A 10 -1.95 -1.94 2.88
N LYS A 11 -0.69 -1.49 2.72
CA LYS A 11 0.49 -2.30 3.05
C LYS A 11 0.55 -2.65 4.54
N GLY A 12 0.28 -1.67 5.41
CA GLY A 12 0.25 -1.89 6.85
C GLY A 12 -0.85 -2.87 7.27
N ALA A 13 -2.06 -2.71 6.74
CA ALA A 13 -3.18 -3.62 6.98
C ALA A 13 -2.87 -5.04 6.50
N ALA A 14 -2.29 -5.20 5.30
CA ALA A 14 -1.92 -6.51 4.78
C ALA A 14 -0.86 -7.21 5.67
N ALA A 15 0.15 -6.47 6.13
CA ALA A 15 1.18 -6.99 7.03
C ALA A 15 0.59 -7.40 8.39
N ALA A 16 -0.24 -6.55 8.99
CA ALA A 16 -0.90 -6.85 10.26
C ALA A 16 -1.83 -8.08 10.14
N SER A 17 -2.62 -8.15 9.07
CA SER A 17 -3.47 -9.31 8.79
C SER A 17 -2.66 -10.59 8.62
N LEU A 18 -1.54 -10.56 7.88
CA LEU A 18 -0.67 -11.73 7.74
C LEU A 18 -0.12 -12.18 9.09
N GLN A 19 0.30 -11.24 9.93
CA GLN A 19 0.82 -11.54 11.26
C GLN A 19 -0.22 -12.23 12.16
N VAL A 20 -1.49 -11.78 12.13
CA VAL A 20 -2.57 -12.35 12.95
C VAL A 20 -2.95 -13.75 12.49
N HIS A 21 -2.95 -14.01 11.19
CA HIS A 21 -3.33 -15.33 10.65
C HIS A 21 -2.16 -16.32 10.64
N GLY A 22 -0.91 -15.85 10.59
CA GLY A 22 0.26 -16.70 10.44
C GLY A 22 0.39 -17.27 9.03
N ALA A 23 1.03 -18.44 8.91
CA ALA A 23 1.39 -19.02 7.62
C ALA A 23 0.18 -19.30 6.70
N ILE A 24 -0.99 -19.64 7.28
CA ILE A 24 -2.24 -19.84 6.52
C ILE A 24 -2.72 -18.58 5.79
N GLY A 25 -2.26 -17.40 6.22
CA GLY A 25 -2.52 -16.13 5.53
C GLY A 25 -1.78 -15.98 4.20
N TYR A 26 -0.75 -16.81 3.97
CA TYR A 26 0.06 -16.82 2.74
C TYR A 26 -0.40 -17.89 1.73
N THR A 27 -1.22 -18.84 2.18
CA THR A 27 -1.74 -19.94 1.38
C THR A 27 -3.06 -19.56 0.70
N VAL A 28 -3.67 -20.49 -0.05
CA VAL A 28 -4.82 -20.21 -0.95
C VAL A 28 -6.19 -20.45 -0.32
N GLU A 29 -6.22 -20.93 0.92
CA GLU A 29 -7.41 -21.21 1.70
C GLU A 29 -8.20 -19.93 2.01
N TYR A 30 -7.50 -18.78 2.05
CA TYR A 30 -8.10 -17.46 2.19
C TYR A 30 -7.50 -16.46 1.20
N ASP A 31 -8.31 -15.47 0.79
CA ASP A 31 -7.91 -14.44 -0.17
C ASP A 31 -6.91 -13.41 0.38
N LEU A 32 -6.46 -13.54 1.63
CA LEU A 32 -5.54 -12.59 2.26
C LEU A 32 -4.28 -12.36 1.41
N HIS A 33 -3.70 -13.44 0.89
CA HIS A 33 -2.54 -13.38 0.03
C HIS A 33 -2.82 -12.62 -1.29
N LEU A 34 -4.05 -12.66 -1.82
CA LEU A 34 -4.45 -11.90 -3.02
C LEU A 34 -4.46 -10.40 -2.71
N TYR A 35 -5.10 -10.00 -1.61
CA TYR A 35 -5.16 -8.59 -1.21
C TYR A 35 -3.78 -8.03 -0.86
N MET A 36 -2.93 -8.82 -0.21
CA MET A 36 -1.56 -8.43 0.08
C MET A 36 -0.77 -8.18 -1.21
N LYS A 37 -0.75 -9.13 -2.14
CA LYS A 37 -0.07 -8.98 -3.44
C LYS A 37 -0.61 -7.80 -4.25
N ARG A 38 -1.94 -7.59 -4.22
CA ARG A 38 -2.58 -6.43 -4.85
C ARG A 38 -2.12 -5.11 -4.23
N SER A 39 -1.97 -5.04 -2.90
CA SER A 39 -1.46 -3.84 -2.22
C SER A 39 -0.03 -3.49 -2.65
N TRP A 40 0.80 -4.50 -2.94
CA TRP A 40 2.16 -4.31 -3.42
C TRP A 40 2.18 -3.81 -4.85
N ALA A 41 1.43 -4.47 -5.74
CA ALA A 41 1.32 -4.07 -7.14
C ALA A 41 0.80 -2.63 -7.30
N LEU A 42 -0.32 -2.31 -6.64
CA LEU A 42 -0.95 -0.98 -6.75
C LEU A 42 -0.13 0.14 -6.08
N ALA A 43 0.82 -0.18 -5.21
CA ALA A 43 1.63 0.83 -4.55
C ALA A 43 2.64 1.51 -5.47
N GLY A 44 3.09 0.82 -6.54
CA GLY A 44 3.95 1.40 -7.58
C GLY A 44 3.17 2.05 -8.72
N GLU A 45 1.94 1.60 -8.96
CA GLU A 45 1.09 2.10 -10.04
C GLU A 45 0.74 3.58 -9.91
N PHE A 46 0.62 4.25 -11.06
CA PHE A 46 0.30 5.68 -11.20
C PHE A 46 1.21 6.65 -10.40
N GLY A 47 2.45 6.22 -10.14
CA GLY A 47 3.47 6.96 -9.39
C GLY A 47 3.48 6.58 -7.91
N ASP A 48 4.64 6.25 -7.35
CA ASP A 48 4.75 5.75 -5.99
C ASP A 48 4.45 6.79 -4.88
N ALA A 49 4.58 6.39 -3.62
CA ALA A 49 4.31 7.28 -2.49
C ALA A 49 5.24 8.51 -2.47
N GLU A 50 6.47 8.39 -2.95
CA GLU A 50 7.41 9.50 -3.01
C GLU A 50 7.06 10.48 -4.12
N PHE A 51 6.72 9.99 -5.32
CA PHE A 51 6.22 10.79 -6.43
C PHE A 51 5.08 11.71 -6.00
N HIS A 52 4.06 11.17 -5.31
CA HIS A 52 2.94 11.99 -4.85
C HIS A 52 3.28 12.94 -3.71
N ARG A 53 4.24 12.60 -2.83
CA ARG A 53 4.72 13.53 -1.80
C ARG A 53 5.46 14.70 -2.44
N ARG A 54 6.40 14.44 -3.36
CA ARG A 54 7.17 15.47 -4.07
C ARG A 54 6.26 16.42 -4.83
N ARG A 55 5.24 15.90 -5.54
CA ARG A 55 4.25 16.74 -6.23
C ARG A 55 3.53 17.71 -5.28
N VAL A 56 3.07 17.21 -4.14
CA VAL A 56 2.37 18.08 -3.17
C VAL A 56 3.34 19.08 -2.54
N SER A 57 4.57 18.67 -2.22
CA SER A 57 5.60 19.58 -1.72
C SER A 57 5.90 20.70 -2.72
N ALA A 58 6.03 20.38 -4.01
CA ALA A 58 6.26 21.38 -5.05
C ALA A 58 5.11 22.39 -5.09
N GLU A 59 3.85 21.93 -5.13
CA GLU A 59 2.67 22.82 -5.12
C GLU A 59 2.59 23.71 -3.88
N LEU A 60 3.07 23.23 -2.73
CA LEU A 60 3.09 24.02 -1.49
C LEU A 60 4.25 25.02 -1.42
N LEU A 61 5.37 24.75 -2.08
CA LEU A 61 6.57 25.60 -2.07
C LEU A 61 6.56 26.67 -3.17
N TYR A 62 5.82 26.45 -4.25
CA TYR A 62 5.67 27.40 -5.37
C TYR A 62 4.38 28.24 -5.28
N ARG A 63 3.67 28.17 -4.16
CA ARG A 63 2.51 29.00 -3.83
C ARG A 63 2.87 29.99 -2.73
#